data_AF-A0A554R497-F1
#
_entry.id   AF-A0A554R497-F1
#
_cell.length_a   1.000
_cell.length_b   1.000
_cell.length_c   1.000
_cell.angle_alpha   90.00
_cell.angle_beta   90.00
_cell.angle_gamma   90.00
#
_symmetry.space_group_name_H-M   'P 1'
#
loop_
_entity.id
_entity.type
_entity.pdbx_description
1 polymer ?
#
loop_
_entity_poly.entity_id
_entity_poly.type
_entity_poly.pdbx_seq_one_letter_code
_entity_poly.pdbx_strand_id
1 'polypeptide(L)' 'MSDTIIVAVAQEITSIVGHRPGRVVRIIFTNANPLPLRDNGTTLNLNGDFSPTTNDVLSLVSDGTNWYEIARSEN' A
#
# COMPACT_ATOMS: atom_id res chain seq x y z
N MET A 1 10.35 8.92 -10.26
CA MET A 1 10.27 9.50 -8.91
C MET A 1 9.22 8.70 -8.15
N SER A 2 9.55 8.19 -6.97
CA SER A 2 8.63 7.40 -6.13
C SER A 2 8.22 8.24 -4.93
N ASP A 3 6.92 8.28 -4.63
CA ASP A 3 6.41 8.95 -3.44
C ASP A 3 6.46 8.01 -2.23
N THR A 4 6.70 8.55 -1.04
CA THR A 4 6.70 7.78 0.21
C THR A 4 5.55 8.23 1.10
N ILE A 5 4.79 7.25 1.60
CA ILE A 5 3.68 7.42 2.53
C ILE A 5 4.05 6.69 3.82
N ILE A 6 3.96 7.37 4.96
CA ILE A 6 4.24 6.79 6.28
C ILE A 6 2.93 6.58 7.02
N VAL A 7 2.70 5.36 7.48
CA VAL A 7 1.51 4.96 8.24
C VAL A 7 1.91 4.69 9.68
N ALA A 8 1.73 5.69 10.53
CA ALA A 8 2.11 5.65 11.94
C ALA A 8 0.94 5.29 12.88
N VAL A 9 -0.27 5.16 12.35
CA VAL A 9 -1.50 4.85 13.11
C VAL A 9 -2.02 3.46 12.76
N ALA A 10 -2.76 2.85 13.69
CA ALA A 10 -3.48 1.61 13.46
C ALA A 10 -4.85 1.93 12.82
N GLN A 11 -4.84 2.17 11.51
CA GLN A 11 -6.06 2.40 10.73
C GLN A 11 -6.03 1.61 9.44
N GLU A 12 -7.20 1.12 9.03
CA GLU A 12 -7.37 0.46 7.76
C GLU A 12 -7.26 1.50 6.64
N ILE A 13 -6.42 1.22 5.65
CA ILE A 13 -6.37 2.05 4.43
C ILE A 13 -7.46 1.52 3.49
N THR A 14 -8.57 2.23 3.42
CA THR A 14 -9.73 1.82 2.62
C THR A 14 -9.68 2.33 1.19
N SER A 15 -8.84 3.33 0.89
CA SER A 15 -8.63 3.86 -0.45
C SER A 15 -7.29 4.59 -0.56
N ILE A 16 -6.73 4.61 -1.78
CA ILE A 16 -5.53 5.37 -2.13
C ILE A 16 -5.87 6.17 -3.38
N VAL A 17 -5.83 7.50 -3.29
CA VAL A 17 -6.18 8.42 -4.38
C VAL A 17 -4.94 9.00 -5.07
N GLY A 18 -5.15 9.74 -6.17
CA GLY A 18 -4.06 10.34 -6.95
C GLY A 18 -3.45 9.37 -7.96
N HIS A 19 -4.32 8.59 -8.62
CA HIS A 19 -3.95 7.70 -9.70
C HIS A 19 -3.30 8.49 -10.84
N ARG A 20 -2.12 8.06 -11.24
CA ARG A 20 -1.43 8.59 -12.42
C ARG A 20 -0.64 7.43 -13.04
N PRO A 21 -0.75 7.20 -14.36
CA PRO A 21 -0.04 6.11 -15.00
C PRO A 21 1.47 6.17 -14.71
N GLY A 22 2.03 5.04 -14.27
CA GLY A 22 3.44 4.90 -13.91
C GLY A 22 3.85 5.51 -12.56
N ARG A 23 2.89 6.05 -11.78
CA ARG A 23 3.19 6.55 -10.43
C ARG A 23 3.47 5.37 -9.51
N VAL A 24 4.60 5.45 -8.80
CA VAL A 24 4.99 4.46 -7.80
C VAL A 24 4.91 5.09 -6.41
N VAL A 25 4.24 4.40 -5.50
CA VAL A 25 4.17 4.79 -4.09
C VAL A 25 4.75 3.68 -3.22
N ARG A 26 5.45 4.08 -2.17
CA ARG A 26 5.93 3.18 -1.10
C ARG A 26 5.21 3.52 0.18
N ILE A 27 4.53 2.55 0.76
CA ILE A 27 3.84 2.65 2.04
C ILE A 27 4.73 1.98 3.08
N ILE A 28 5.11 2.72 4.11
CA ILE A 28 5.93 2.24 5.22
C ILE A 28 5.07 2.22 6.48
N PHE A 29 4.91 1.04 7.08
CA PHE A 29 4.12 0.85 8.29
C PHE A 29 5.02 1.01 9.51
N THR A 30 4.88 2.12 10.25
CA THR A 30 5.72 2.41 11.43
C THR A 30 4.96 2.19 12.74
N ASN A 31 3.68 1.84 12.68
CA ASN A 31 2.89 1.50 13.87
C ASN A 31 3.30 0.12 14.43
N ALA A 32 3.17 -0.07 15.75
CA ALA A 32 3.41 -1.34 16.43
C ALA A 32 2.41 -2.45 16.04
N ASN A 33 1.15 -2.08 15.80
CA ASN A 33 0.05 -2.96 15.45
C ASN A 33 -0.78 -2.34 14.32
N PRO A 34 -0.24 -2.25 13.09
CA PRO A 34 -0.99 -1.71 11.96
C PRO A 34 -2.18 -2.61 11.60
N LEU A 35 -3.22 -2.03 11.00
CA LEU A 35 -4.34 -2.82 10.47
C LEU A 35 -4.02 -3.35 9.07
N PRO A 36 -4.63 -4.48 8.66
CA PRO A 36 -4.39 -5.05 7.34
C PRO A 36 -4.83 -4.09 6.24
N LEU A 37 -4.06 -4.10 5.14
CA LEU A 37 -4.45 -3.48 3.89
C LEU A 37 -5.06 -4.55 2.99
N ARG A 38 -6.34 -4.40 2.70
CA ARG A 38 -7.12 -5.42 1.99
C ARG A 38 -7.16 -5.16 0.51
N ASP A 39 -7.06 -6.23 -0.26
CA ASP A 39 -7.42 -6.20 -1.67
C ASP A 39 -8.92 -5.93 -1.79
N ASN A 40 -9.32 -5.03 -2.70
CA ASN A 40 -10.73 -4.73 -2.93
C ASN A 40 -11.24 -5.18 -4.31
N GLY A 41 -10.39 -5.84 -5.10
CA GLY A 41 -10.65 -6.41 -6.42
C GLY A 41 -11.02 -5.40 -7.49
N THR A 42 -10.88 -4.10 -7.21
CA THR A 42 -11.34 -3.01 -8.07
C THR A 42 -10.21 -2.03 -8.30
N THR A 43 -10.01 -1.09 -7.38
CA THR A 43 -9.01 -0.02 -7.50
C THR A 43 -7.70 -0.33 -6.78
N LEU A 44 -7.68 -1.36 -5.93
CA LEU A 44 -6.51 -1.80 -5.18
C LEU A 44 -6.36 -3.32 -5.35
N ASN A 45 -5.38 -3.70 -6.16
CA ASN A 45 -5.10 -5.08 -6.55
C ASN A 45 -3.76 -5.48 -5.91
N LEU A 46 -3.85 -6.27 -4.85
CA LEU A 46 -2.73 -6.82 -4.10
C LEU A 46 -2.58 -8.30 -4.43
N ASN A 47 -1.42 -8.88 -4.13
CA ASN A 47 -1.27 -10.35 -4.22
C ASN A 47 -1.82 -11.00 -2.92
N GLY A 48 -3.13 -10.83 -2.70
CA GLY A 48 -3.81 -11.14 -1.44
C GLY A 48 -3.70 -10.04 -0.39
N ASP A 49 -4.52 -10.12 0.65
CA ASP A 49 -4.51 -9.16 1.77
C ASP A 49 -3.11 -9.04 2.37
N PHE A 50 -2.69 -7.80 2.63
CA PHE A 50 -1.43 -7.50 3.26
C PHE A 50 -1.64 -7.28 4.76
N SER A 51 -1.01 -8.11 5.59
CA SER A 51 -1.08 -8.01 7.06
C SER A 51 0.27 -7.53 7.60
N PRO A 52 0.53 -6.20 7.59
CA PRO A 52 1.83 -5.66 7.95
C PRO A 52 2.16 -5.83 9.44
N THR A 53 3.46 -5.82 9.72
CA THR A 53 4.05 -5.56 11.03
C THR A 53 4.84 -4.24 10.99
N THR A 54 5.47 -3.86 12.11
CA THR A 54 6.30 -2.67 12.16
C THR A 54 7.51 -2.77 11.24
N ASN A 55 7.73 -1.71 10.46
CA ASN A 55 8.76 -1.53 9.43
C ASN A 55 8.52 -2.28 8.12
N ASP A 56 7.35 -2.91 7.97
CA ASP A 56 6.97 -3.49 6.70
C ASP A 56 6.77 -2.42 5.63
N VAL A 57 7.04 -2.81 4.38
CA VAL A 57 6.95 -1.91 3.23
C VAL A 57 6.15 -2.57 2.12
N LEU A 58 5.13 -1.85 1.66
CA LEU A 58 4.35 -2.21 0.47
C LEU A 58 4.62 -1.20 -0.64
N SER A 59 4.93 -1.68 -1.84
CA SER A 59 5.16 -0.84 -3.02
C SER A 59 4.07 -1.08 -4.05
N LEU A 60 3.43 0.00 -4.50
CA LEU A 60 2.34 -0.04 -5.47
C LEU A 60 2.68 0.82 -6.70
N VAL A 61 2.21 0.40 -7.87
CA VAL A 61 2.20 1.21 -9.10
C VAL A 61 0.77 1.50 -9.54
N SER A 62 0.53 2.69 -10.08
CA SER A 62 -0.75 3.02 -10.70
C SER A 62 -0.68 2.95 -12.22
N ASP A 63 -1.74 2.44 -12.85
CA ASP A 63 -1.97 2.49 -14.31
C ASP A 63 -2.77 3.75 -14.74
N GLY A 64 -3.16 4.60 -13.79
CA GLY A 64 -4.04 5.76 -14.01
C GLY A 64 -5.47 5.57 -13.48
N THR A 65 -5.87 4.34 -13.16
CA THR A 65 -7.21 4.01 -12.63
C THR A 65 -7.11 3.13 -11.38
N ASN A 66 -6.22 2.15 -11.40
CA ASN A 66 -6.03 1.15 -10.38
C ASN A 66 -4.64 1.29 -9.74
N TRP A 67 -4.48 0.64 -8.60
CA TRP A 67 -3.22 0.36 -7.96
C TRP A 67 -2.94 -1.13 -8.06
N TYR A 68 -1.69 -1.47 -8.37
CA TYR A 68 -1.17 -2.83 -8.41
C TYR A 68 0.02 -2.93 -7.48
N GLU A 69 0.03 -3.99 -6.69
CA GLU A 69 1.23 -4.35 -5.94
C GLU A 69 2.37 -4.76 -6.89
N ILE A 70 3.56 -4.21 -6.64
CA ILE A 70 4.78 -4.57 -7.37
C ILE A 70 5.86 -5.17 -6.49
N ALA A 71 5.80 -4.92 -5.17
CA ALA A 71 6.70 -5.54 -4.20
C ALA A 71 6.14 -5.41 -2.78
N ARG A 72 6.39 -6.42 -1.95
CA ARG A 72 6.20 -6.38 -0.49
C ARG A 72 7.51 -6.77 0.21
N SER A 73 7.73 -6.18 1.38
CA SER A 73 8.77 -6.58 2.32
C SER A 73 8.11 -6.72 3.68
N GLU A 74 8.03 -7.96 4.13
CA GLU A 74 7.61 -8.35 5.48
C GLU A 74 8.91 -8.56 6.28
N ASN A 75 9.01 -7.93 7.45
CA ASN A 75 10.17 -8.00 8.35
C ASN A 75 10.16 -9.27 9.22
#